data_AF-A0A1F6Y0B7-F1
#
_entry.id   AF-A0A1F6Y0B7-F1
#
_cell.length_a   1.000
_cell.length_b   1.000
_cell.length_c   1.000
_cell.angle_alpha   90.00
_cell.angle_beta   90.00
_cell.angle_gamma   90.00
#
_symmetry.space_group_name_H-M   'P 1'
#
loop_
_entity.id
_entity.type
_entity.pdbx_description
1 polymer ?
#
loop_
_entity_poly.entity_id
_entity_poly.type
_entity_poly.pdbx_seq_one_letter_code
_entity_poly.pdbx_strand_id
1 'polypeptide(L)'
;MDNRAVANRYRIELSSVKDLIFHFLIVWTLVLLGLSWFDFFSDKFEMSEAIVTSYLILLGVYIIHKETSRWTGVKLNIRPGELFVYVWWVSLLAMLLLGFFIHKEVSPAVRFLAYEVLGAFLLSEISKSFNAFRRGEVSD
;
A
#
# COMPACT_ATOMS: atom_id res chain seq x y z
N MET A 1 8.94 33.44 18.33
CA MET A 1 9.14 32.42 17.28
C MET A 1 7.94 32.45 16.37
N ASP A 2 8.13 32.59 15.07
CA ASP A 2 7.03 32.68 14.12
C ASP A 2 6.40 31.29 13.91
N ASN A 3 5.17 31.12 14.40
CA ASN A 3 4.40 29.88 14.27
C ASN A 3 4.27 29.43 12.81
N ARG A 4 4.34 30.36 11.84
CA ARG A 4 4.30 30.03 10.41
C ARG A 4 5.58 29.35 9.93
N ALA A 5 6.74 29.77 10.41
CA ALA A 5 8.02 29.17 10.04
C ALA A 5 8.14 27.73 10.55
N VAL A 6 7.68 27.48 11.79
CA VAL A 6 7.64 26.14 12.39
C VAL A 6 6.69 25.23 11.60
N ALA A 7 5.47 25.67 11.33
CA ALA A 7 4.50 24.90 10.55
C ALA A 7 5.01 24.55 9.14
N ASN A 8 5.69 25.49 8.48
CA ASN A 8 6.21 25.26 7.13
C ASN A 8 7.36 24.24 7.12
N ARG A 9 8.24 24.28 8.12
CA ARG A 9 9.33 23.29 8.29
C ARG A 9 8.79 21.89 8.51
N TYR A 10 7.80 21.75 9.41
CA TYR A 10 7.13 20.48 9.64
C TYR A 10 6.48 19.92 8.38
N ARG A 11 5.82 20.77 7.57
CA ARG A 11 5.24 20.33 6.28
C ARG A 11 6.28 19.77 5.32
N ILE A 12 7.45 20.40 5.22
CA ILE A 12 8.55 19.96 4.34
C ILE A 12 9.10 18.61 4.83
N GLU A 13 9.42 18.50 6.13
CA GLU A 13 9.91 17.27 6.74
C GLU A 13 8.92 16.11 6.55
N LEU A 14 7.63 16.35 6.84
CA LEU A 14 6.56 15.37 6.67
C LEU A 14 6.44 14.89 5.20
N SER A 15 6.55 15.83 4.25
CA SER A 15 6.50 15.50 2.83
C SER A 15 7.67 14.64 2.37
N SER A 16 8.88 14.92 2.88
CA SER A 16 10.11 14.18 2.57
C SER A 16 10.06 12.75 3.12
N VAL A 17 9.65 12.58 4.38
CA VAL A 17 9.51 11.26 5.01
C VAL A 17 8.50 10.40 4.23
N LYS A 18 7.35 10.96 3.88
CA LYS A 18 6.32 10.27 3.09
C LYS A 18 6.85 9.84 1.72
N ASP A 19 7.60 10.71 1.03
CA ASP A 19 8.19 10.37 -0.26
C ASP A 19 9.25 9.27 -0.11
N LEU A 20 10.07 9.28 0.93
CA LEU A 20 11.05 8.22 1.22
C LEU A 20 10.35 6.88 1.45
N ILE A 21 9.31 6.84 2.31
CA ILE A 21 8.51 5.64 2.58
C ILE A 21 7.89 5.10 1.28
N PHE A 22 7.38 5.98 0.41
CA PHE A 22 6.80 5.58 -0.86
C PHE A 22 7.80 4.90 -1.79
N HIS A 23 9.01 5.46 -1.96
CA HIS A 23 10.03 4.82 -2.80
C HIS A 23 10.51 3.50 -2.20
N PHE A 24 10.68 3.46 -0.87
CA PHE A 24 11.02 2.22 -0.18
C PHE A 24 9.94 1.15 -0.39
N LEU A 25 8.66 1.52 -0.32
CA LEU A 25 7.54 0.63 -0.65
C LEU A 25 7.60 0.13 -2.08
N ILE A 26 7.89 0.97 -3.08
CA ILE A 26 8.05 0.51 -4.47
C ILE A 26 9.13 -0.56 -4.57
N VAL A 27 10.31 -0.30 -3.99
CA VAL A 27 11.43 -1.26 -4.02
C VAL A 27 11.01 -2.56 -3.32
N TRP A 28 10.37 -2.46 -2.16
CA TRP A 28 9.93 -3.62 -1.40
C TRP A 28 8.83 -4.42 -2.12
N THR A 29 7.89 -3.74 -2.80
CA THR A 29 6.90 -4.36 -3.68
C THR A 29 7.57 -5.15 -4.79
N LEU A 30 8.58 -4.58 -5.47
CA LEU A 30 9.29 -5.29 -6.56
C LEU A 30 10.02 -6.54 -6.06
N VAL A 31 10.69 -6.45 -4.90
CA VAL A 31 11.35 -7.60 -4.27
C VAL A 31 10.32 -8.69 -3.95
N LEU A 32 9.23 -8.33 -3.28
CA LEU A 32 8.20 -9.28 -2.88
C LEU A 32 7.46 -9.90 -4.07
N LEU A 33 7.24 -9.15 -5.15
CA LEU A 33 6.71 -9.71 -6.39
C LEU A 33 7.66 -10.74 -6.98
N GLY A 34 8.95 -10.43 -7.06
CA GLY A 34 9.96 -11.37 -7.53
C GLY A 34 9.98 -12.65 -6.68
N LEU A 35 9.95 -12.51 -5.36
CA LEU A 35 9.87 -13.65 -4.44
C LEU A 35 8.56 -14.43 -4.59
N SER A 36 7.43 -13.75 -4.78
CA SER A 36 6.12 -14.39 -4.97
C SER A 36 6.07 -15.20 -6.27
N TRP A 37 6.67 -14.69 -7.35
CA TRP A 37 6.81 -15.44 -8.59
C TRP A 37 7.79 -16.60 -8.45
N PHE A 38 8.88 -16.41 -7.71
CA PHE A 38 9.83 -17.48 -7.44
C PHE A 38 9.20 -18.61 -6.60
N ASP A 39 8.45 -18.26 -5.57
CA ASP A 39 7.61 -19.15 -4.76
C ASP A 39 6.58 -19.90 -5.62
N PHE A 40 5.94 -19.20 -6.55
CA PHE A 40 5.00 -19.83 -7.48
C PHE A 40 5.68 -20.82 -8.44
N PHE A 41 6.93 -20.62 -8.86
CA PHE A 41 7.61 -21.56 -9.77
C PHE A 41 8.43 -22.64 -9.06
N SER A 42 8.88 -22.41 -7.84
CA SER A 42 9.75 -23.31 -7.08
C SER A 42 8.97 -24.09 -6.02
N ASP A 43 9.03 -25.42 -6.05
CA ASP A 43 8.37 -26.26 -5.03
C ASP A 43 9.17 -26.33 -3.71
N LYS A 44 10.39 -25.80 -3.69
CA LYS A 44 11.31 -25.86 -2.53
C LYS A 44 11.43 -24.53 -1.79
N PHE A 45 10.90 -23.46 -2.37
CA PHE A 45 10.92 -22.15 -1.76
C PHE A 45 9.55 -21.89 -1.17
N GLU A 46 9.53 -21.37 0.06
CA GLU A 46 8.32 -20.91 0.71
C GLU A 46 8.57 -19.48 1.21
N MET A 47 7.71 -18.56 0.79
CA MET A 47 7.81 -17.17 1.22
C MET A 47 7.53 -17.05 2.73
N SER A 48 8.53 -16.57 3.47
CA SER A 48 8.41 -16.37 4.92
C SER A 48 7.34 -15.33 5.28
N GLU A 49 6.49 -15.68 6.24
CA GLU A 49 5.48 -14.80 6.82
C GLU A 49 6.07 -13.50 7.40
N ALA A 50 7.31 -13.53 7.88
CA ALA A 50 7.99 -12.34 8.40
C ALA A 50 8.20 -11.29 7.29
N ILE A 51 8.54 -11.72 6.08
CA ILE A 51 8.73 -10.83 4.92
C ILE A 51 7.37 -10.22 4.53
N VAL A 52 6.32 -11.03 4.46
CA VAL A 52 4.95 -10.58 4.18
C VAL A 52 4.48 -9.55 5.21
N THR A 53 4.62 -9.88 6.50
CA THR A 53 4.20 -9.02 7.61
C THR A 53 4.96 -7.70 7.60
N SER A 54 6.27 -7.73 7.35
CA SER A 54 7.08 -6.50 7.28
C SER A 54 6.59 -5.53 6.21
N TYR A 55 6.14 -6.05 5.06
CA TYR A 55 5.56 -5.26 3.99
C TYR A 55 4.21 -4.68 4.38
N LEU A 56 3.33 -5.49 4.97
CA LEU A 56 1.99 -5.05 5.37
C LEU A 56 2.06 -3.95 6.43
N ILE A 57 2.96 -4.07 7.40
CA ILE A 57 3.19 -3.01 8.41
C ILE A 57 3.63 -1.72 7.74
N LEU A 58 4.61 -1.79 6.84
CA LEU A 58 5.13 -0.61 6.13
C LEU A 58 4.05 0.04 5.25
N LEU A 59 3.26 -0.77 4.54
CA LEU A 59 2.14 -0.29 3.73
C LEU A 59 1.08 0.38 4.61
N GLY A 60 0.76 -0.22 5.76
CA GLY A 60 -0.15 0.34 6.75
C GLY A 60 0.33 1.70 7.26
N VAL A 61 1.61 1.83 7.62
CA VAL A 61 2.22 3.11 8.04
C VAL A 61 2.07 4.17 6.94
N TYR A 62 2.33 3.82 5.68
CA TYR A 62 2.17 4.74 4.56
C TYR A 62 0.70 5.18 4.39
N ILE A 63 -0.24 4.24 4.44
CA ILE A 63 -1.67 4.52 4.31
C ILE A 63 -2.14 5.42 5.45
N ILE A 64 -1.84 5.09 6.70
CA ILE A 64 -2.22 5.89 7.87
C ILE A 64 -1.65 7.31 7.72
N HIS A 65 -0.37 7.45 7.40
CA HIS A 65 0.26 8.77 7.23
C HIS A 65 -0.42 9.60 6.13
N LYS A 66 -0.77 8.96 5.01
CA LYS A 66 -1.49 9.58 3.89
C LYS A 66 -2.93 9.96 4.26
N GLU A 67 -3.65 9.11 4.97
CA GLU A 67 -5.01 9.35 5.45
C GLU A 67 -5.02 10.50 6.47
N THR A 68 -4.18 10.45 7.52
CA THR A 68 -4.07 11.52 8.52
C THR A 68 -3.76 12.89 7.88
N SER A 69 -2.86 12.92 6.90
CA SER A 69 -2.56 14.16 6.17
C SER A 69 -3.77 14.71 5.39
N ARG A 70 -4.61 13.82 4.85
CA ARG A 70 -5.84 14.21 4.14
C ARG A 70 -6.88 14.79 5.08
N TRP A 71 -7.06 14.17 6.25
CA TRP A 71 -8.03 14.58 7.26
C TRP A 71 -7.64 15.91 7.91
N THR A 72 -6.34 16.16 8.09
CA THR A 72 -5.81 17.43 8.64
C THR A 72 -5.71 18.56 7.62
N GLY A 73 -6.06 18.32 6.35
CA GLY A 73 -6.08 19.34 5.31
C GLY A 73 -4.71 19.79 4.81
N VAL A 74 -3.63 19.09 5.20
CA VAL A 74 -2.29 19.35 4.69
C VAL A 74 -2.22 18.88 3.24
N LYS A 75 -2.28 19.82 2.29
CA LYS A 75 -2.03 19.53 0.85
C LYS A 75 -0.60 19.03 0.68
N LEU A 76 -0.43 17.72 0.73
CA LEU A 76 0.77 17.02 0.28
C LEU A 76 0.56 16.64 -1.19
N ASN A 77 1.65 16.52 -1.95
CA ASN A 77 1.61 15.89 -3.26
C ASN A 77 1.30 14.39 -3.04
N ILE A 78 0.02 14.00 -3.10
CA ILE A 78 -0.43 12.65 -2.77
C ILE A 78 -0.21 11.76 -4.00
N ARG A 79 0.70 10.79 -3.90
CA ARG A 79 0.90 9.78 -4.94
C ARG A 79 -0.24 8.75 -4.92
N PRO A 80 -0.67 8.24 -6.08
CA PRO A 80 -1.73 7.23 -6.15
C PRO A 80 -1.23 5.94 -5.52
N GLY A 81 -1.92 5.48 -4.47
CA GLY A 81 -1.64 4.19 -3.82
C GLY A 81 -2.26 3.01 -4.57
N GLU A 82 -3.16 3.30 -5.51
CA GLU A 82 -3.82 2.35 -6.40
C GLU A 82 -2.82 1.52 -7.21
N LEU A 83 -1.64 2.07 -7.49
CA LEU A 83 -0.56 1.35 -8.17
C LEU A 83 -0.22 0.03 -7.48
N PHE A 84 -0.08 0.04 -6.14
CA PHE A 84 0.24 -1.18 -5.40
C PHE A 84 -0.86 -2.23 -5.56
N VAL A 85 -2.11 -1.80 -5.54
CA VAL A 85 -3.28 -2.69 -5.71
C VAL A 85 -3.27 -3.32 -7.08
N TYR A 86 -3.14 -2.51 -8.13
CA TYR A 86 -3.13 -3.02 -9.50
C TYR A 86 -2.00 -4.01 -9.73
N VAL A 87 -0.80 -3.69 -9.25
CA VAL A 87 0.36 -4.55 -9.43
C VAL A 87 0.17 -5.89 -8.70
N TRP A 88 -0.30 -5.88 -7.45
CA TRP A 88 -0.56 -7.12 -6.70
C TRP A 88 -1.72 -7.92 -7.29
N TRP A 89 -2.80 -7.26 -7.68
CA TRP A 89 -3.98 -7.92 -8.22
C TRP A 89 -3.74 -8.55 -9.59
N VAL A 90 -3.07 -7.82 -10.49
CA VAL A 90 -2.68 -8.35 -11.81
C VAL A 90 -1.71 -9.52 -11.65
N SER A 91 -0.76 -9.43 -10.73
CA SER A 91 0.20 -10.53 -10.48
C SER A 91 -0.49 -11.77 -9.93
N LEU A 92 -1.38 -11.61 -8.93
CA LEU A 92 -2.16 -12.73 -8.40
C LEU A 92 -3.03 -13.37 -9.49
N LEU A 93 -3.74 -12.56 -10.28
CA LEU A 93 -4.57 -13.05 -11.38
C LEU A 93 -3.73 -13.84 -12.39
N ALA A 94 -2.55 -13.33 -12.76
CA ALA A 94 -1.64 -14.02 -13.65
C ALA A 94 -1.18 -15.37 -13.08
N MET A 95 -0.80 -15.43 -11.80
CA MET A 95 -0.42 -16.69 -11.13
C MET A 95 -1.59 -17.67 -11.06
N LEU A 96 -2.81 -17.22 -10.77
CA LEU A 96 -4.00 -18.08 -10.74
C LEU A 96 -4.33 -18.66 -12.12
N LEU A 97 -4.28 -17.83 -13.16
CA LEU A 97 -4.51 -18.27 -14.54
C LEU A 97 -3.43 -19.25 -15.00
N LEU A 98 -2.15 -18.93 -14.77
CA LEU A 98 -1.06 -19.85 -15.09
C LEU A 98 -1.16 -21.15 -14.29
N GLY A 99 -1.46 -21.04 -13.00
CA GLY A 99 -1.64 -22.14 -12.07
C GLY A 99 -2.72 -23.11 -12.51
N PHE A 100 -3.81 -22.60 -13.08
CA PHE A 100 -4.85 -23.42 -13.70
C PHE A 100 -4.32 -24.27 -14.85
N PHE A 101 -3.46 -23.73 -15.72
CA PHE A 101 -2.89 -24.49 -16.85
C PHE A 101 -1.80 -25.48 -16.40
N ILE A 102 -0.98 -25.11 -15.43
CA ILE A 102 0.15 -25.95 -14.96
C ILE A 102 -0.21 -26.82 -13.74
N HIS A 103 -1.49 -26.85 -13.34
CA HIS A 103 -2.00 -27.57 -12.16
C HIS A 103 -1.23 -27.24 -10.87
N LYS A 104 -0.91 -25.97 -10.68
CA LYS A 104 -0.18 -25.47 -9.51
C LYS A 104 -1.00 -24.43 -8.76
N GLU A 105 -1.06 -24.58 -7.44
CA GLU A 105 -1.73 -23.62 -6.59
C GLU A 105 -0.81 -22.46 -6.21
N VAL A 106 -1.38 -21.28 -6.06
CA VAL A 106 -0.69 -20.12 -5.51
C VAL A 106 -0.56 -20.30 -4.00
N SER A 107 0.63 -20.03 -3.46
CA SER A 107 0.88 -20.22 -2.03
C SER A 107 -0.07 -19.41 -1.15
N PRO A 108 -0.38 -19.88 0.07
CA PRO A 108 -1.21 -19.14 1.02
C PRO A 108 -0.65 -17.75 1.33
N ALA A 109 0.68 -17.63 1.46
CA ALA A 109 1.36 -16.38 1.77
C ALA A 109 1.15 -15.31 0.69
N VAL A 110 1.26 -15.68 -0.59
CA VAL A 110 1.04 -14.75 -1.72
C VAL A 110 -0.43 -14.35 -1.82
N ARG A 111 -1.35 -15.31 -1.65
CA ARG A 111 -2.80 -15.02 -1.63
C ARG A 111 -3.17 -14.06 -0.51
N PHE A 112 -2.70 -14.34 0.71
CA PHE A 112 -2.92 -13.50 1.88
C PHE A 112 -2.41 -12.07 1.66
N LEU A 113 -1.17 -11.92 1.20
CA LEU A 113 -0.57 -10.63 0.91
C LEU A 113 -1.40 -9.80 -0.09
N ALA A 114 -1.81 -10.42 -1.20
CA ALA A 114 -2.60 -9.74 -2.22
C ALA A 114 -4.00 -9.33 -1.71
N TYR A 115 -4.64 -10.17 -0.89
CA TYR A 115 -5.94 -9.85 -0.29
C TYR A 115 -5.84 -8.73 0.75
N GLU A 116 -4.80 -8.73 1.58
CA GLU A 116 -4.56 -7.66 2.55
C GLU A 116 -4.29 -6.32 1.87
N VAL A 117 -3.54 -6.30 0.76
CA VAL A 117 -3.35 -5.08 -0.05
C VAL A 117 -4.68 -4.55 -0.60
N LEU A 118 -5.55 -5.44 -1.09
CA LEU A 118 -6.88 -5.06 -1.56
C LEU A 118 -7.75 -4.54 -0.41
N GLY A 119 -7.73 -5.21 0.74
CA GLY A 119 -8.45 -4.78 1.96
C GLY A 119 -8.01 -3.40 2.42
N ALA A 120 -6.70 -3.15 2.47
CA ALA A 120 -6.14 -1.86 2.84
C ALA A 120 -6.56 -0.74 1.86
N PHE A 121 -6.69 -1.05 0.57
CA PHE A 121 -7.22 -0.12 -0.42
C PHE A 121 -8.71 0.19 -0.19
N LEU A 122 -9.54 -0.83 0.03
CA LEU A 122 -10.96 -0.64 0.33
C LEU A 122 -11.15 0.23 1.58
N LEU A 123 -10.35 0.02 2.63
CA LEU A 123 -10.36 0.86 3.82
C LEU A 123 -9.99 2.32 3.50
N SER A 124 -9.01 2.55 2.63
CA SER A 124 -8.66 3.90 2.18
C SER A 124 -9.79 4.56 1.37
N GLU A 125 -10.48 3.83 0.50
CA GLU A 125 -11.65 4.34 -0.24
C GLU A 125 -12.82 4.69 0.68
N ILE A 126 -13.12 3.84 1.67
CA ILE A 126 -14.14 4.12 2.68
C ILE A 126 -13.79 5.39 3.46
N SER A 127 -12.52 5.53 3.88
CA SER A 127 -12.03 6.75 4.55
C SER A 127 -12.21 8.01 3.69
N LYS A 128 -11.91 7.93 2.39
CA LYS A 128 -12.14 9.04 1.44
C LYS A 128 -13.60 9.43 1.39
N SER A 129 -14.48 8.44 1.22
CA SER A 129 -15.92 8.63 1.13
C SER A 129 -16.47 9.32 2.38
N PHE A 130 -16.08 8.84 3.56
CA PHE A 130 -16.51 9.43 4.84
C PHE A 130 -16.04 10.88 5.01
N ASN A 131 -14.79 11.17 4.68
CA ASN A 131 -14.27 12.54 4.77
C ASN A 131 -14.91 13.48 3.73
N ALA A 132 -15.31 12.97 2.56
CA ALA A 132 -16.07 13.75 1.57
C ALA A 132 -17.47 14.08 2.08
N PHE A 133 -18.17 13.11 2.66
CA PHE A 133 -19.49 13.30 3.27
C PHE A 133 -19.46 14.37 4.37
N ARG A 134 -18.51 14.27 5.32
CA ARG A 134 -18.34 15.26 6.39
C ARG A 134 -18.09 16.69 5.88
N ARG A 135 -17.44 16.85 4.73
CA ARG A 135 -17.21 18.19 4.15
C ARG A 135 -18.44 18.74 3.44
N GLY A 136 -19.31 17.87 2.91
CA GLY A 136 -20.59 18.28 2.30
C GLY A 136 -21.57 18.84 3.33
N GLU A 137 -21.65 18.24 4.53
CA GLU A 137 -22.54 18.71 5.60
C GLU A 137 -22.14 20.06 6.23
N VAL A 138 -20.89 20.50 6.05
CA VAL A 138 -20.40 21.78 6.63
C VAL A 138 -20.59 22.95 5.66
N SER A 139 -21.01 22.69 4.42
CA SER A 139 -21.26 23.69 3.38
C SER A 139 -22.73 24.05 3.19
N ASP A 140 -23.64 23.40 3.90
CA ASP A 140 -25.08 23.69 3.95
C ASP A 140 -25.47 24.35 5.29
#